data_AF-A0A2G8T739-F1
#
_entry.id   AF-A0A2G8T739-F1
#
_cell.length_a   1.000
_cell.length_b   1.000
_cell.length_c   1.000
_cell.angle_alpha   90.00
_cell.angle_beta   90.00
_cell.angle_gamma   90.00
#
_symmetry.space_group_name_H-M   'P 1'
#
loop_
_entity.id
_entity.type
_entity.pdbx_description
1 polymer ?
#
loop_
_entity_poly.entity_id
_entity_poly.type
_entity_poly.pdbx_seq_one_letter_code
_entity_poly.pdbx_strand_id
1 'polypeptide(L)'
;MPLPLLHVEVAKRATDWTEVQRSHRVREYKIAYFDQCRAEVTYTDGDFGTIRADVVCYTQGQELLVEMWYTHAVDADKIAKIERLGMPAIEIYLGDLDLNNAVAEIEQRVLGSTQYKQWLF
;
A
#
# COMPACT_ATOMS: atom_id res chain seq x y z
N MET A 1 -7.91 8.55 -22.93
CA MET A 1 -8.32 9.89 -22.45
C MET A 1 -7.63 10.12 -21.11
N PRO A 2 -6.82 11.18 -20.92
CA PRO A 2 -6.30 11.49 -19.58
C PRO A 2 -7.48 11.90 -18.68
N LEU A 3 -7.58 11.27 -17.51
CA LEU A 3 -8.64 11.56 -16.54
C LEU A 3 -8.38 12.90 -15.83
N PRO A 4 -9.42 13.66 -15.47
CA PRO A 4 -9.28 14.96 -14.82
C PRO A 4 -8.63 14.82 -13.43
N LEU A 5 -7.73 15.74 -13.11
CA LEU A 5 -7.07 15.84 -11.80
C LEU A 5 -7.81 16.89 -10.96
N LEU A 6 -8.17 16.49 -9.74
CA LEU A 6 -8.77 17.34 -8.72
C LEU A 6 -7.65 18.03 -7.93
N HIS A 7 -7.78 19.33 -7.70
CA HIS A 7 -6.89 20.07 -6.80
C HIS A 7 -7.47 20.01 -5.39
N VAL A 8 -6.67 19.53 -4.44
CA VAL A 8 -7.02 19.53 -3.02
C VAL A 8 -6.03 20.41 -2.27
N GLU A 9 -6.56 21.38 -1.54
CA GLU A 9 -5.80 22.21 -0.63
C GLU A 9 -6.10 21.77 0.80
N VAL A 10 -5.04 21.43 1.53
CA VAL A 10 -5.12 21.16 2.97
C VAL A 10 -4.44 22.31 3.68
N ALA A 11 -5.24 23.08 4.44
CA ALA A 11 -4.73 24.10 5.34
C ALA A 11 -4.73 23.56 6.77
N LYS A 12 -3.59 23.61 7.45
CA LYS A 12 -3.49 23.33 8.89
C LYS A 12 -2.94 24.56 9.58
N ARG A 13 -3.59 24.99 10.67
CA ARG A 13 -3.01 25.97 11.59
C ARG A 13 -2.04 25.25 12.52
N ALA A 14 -0.78 25.66 12.48
CA ALA A 14 0.21 25.26 13.45
C ALA A 14 -0.06 25.94 14.81
N THR A 15 0.51 25.40 15.87
CA THR A 15 0.30 25.86 17.25
C THR A 15 0.79 27.29 17.49
N ASP A 16 1.67 27.78 16.62
CA ASP A 16 2.20 29.14 16.56
C ASP A 16 1.33 30.11 15.73
N TRP A 17 0.11 29.71 15.36
CA TRP A 17 -0.83 30.44 14.51
C TRP A 17 -0.38 30.63 13.06
N THR A 18 0.70 29.98 12.63
CA THR A 18 1.11 29.94 11.23
C THR A 18 0.15 29.04 10.43
N GLU A 19 -0.40 29.55 9.33
CA GLU A 19 -1.22 28.76 8.42
C GLU A 19 -0.32 28.05 7.41
N VAL A 20 -0.26 26.72 7.48
CA VAL A 20 0.48 25.89 6.54
C VAL A 20 -0.51 25.35 5.51
N GLN A 21 -0.38 25.81 4.26
CA GLN A 21 -1.14 25.30 3.13
C GLN A 21 -0.29 24.31 2.33
N ARG A 22 -0.85 23.14 2.03
CA ARG A 22 -0.29 22.18 1.07
C ARG A 22 -1.32 21.85 0.01
N SER A 23 -0.98 22.07 -1.24
CA SER A 23 -1.78 21.68 -2.40
C SER A 23 -1.33 20.32 -2.93
N HIS A 24 -2.26 19.41 -3.19
CA HIS A 24 -2.03 18.13 -3.86
C HIS A 24 -2.99 17.96 -5.03
N ARG A 25 -2.51 17.34 -6.11
CA ARG A 25 -3.38 16.89 -7.21
C ARG A 25 -3.77 15.44 -6.95
N VAL A 26 -5.07 15.19 -6.83
CA VAL A 26 -5.64 13.85 -6.59
C VAL A 26 -6.67 13.52 -7.66
N ARG A 27 -6.94 12.24 -7.88
CA ARG A 27 -8.04 11.81 -8.75
C ARG A 27 -9.28 11.58 -7.90
N GLU A 28 -10.46 11.80 -8.47
CA GLU A 28 -11.76 11.60 -7.80
C GLU A 28 -11.96 10.12 -7.36
N TYR A 29 -11.26 9.19 -8.01
CA TYR A 29 -11.24 7.78 -7.66
C TYR A 29 -9.92 7.38 -6.98
N LYS A 30 -10.01 6.63 -5.87
CA LYS A 30 -8.87 6.00 -5.16
C LYS A 30 -8.37 4.74 -5.87
N ILE A 31 -8.20 4.79 -7.20
CA ILE A 31 -7.73 3.65 -7.98
C ILE A 31 -6.25 3.87 -8.30
N ALA A 32 -5.41 2.95 -7.83
CA ALA A 32 -4.00 2.88 -8.22
C ALA A 32 -3.85 1.93 -9.42
N TYR A 33 -3.07 2.35 -10.41
CA TYR A 33 -2.67 1.52 -11.54
C TYR A 33 -1.18 1.24 -11.42
N PHE A 34 -0.78 -0.01 -11.61
CA PHE A 34 0.60 -0.43 -11.55
C PHE A 34 1.08 -0.86 -12.93
N ASP A 35 2.25 -0.35 -13.31
CA ASP A 35 2.89 -0.65 -14.59
C ASP A 35 3.55 -2.03 -14.55
N GLN A 36 3.99 -2.45 -13.36
CA GLN A 36 4.63 -3.74 -13.12
C GLN A 36 4.32 -4.23 -11.70
N CYS A 37 4.24 -5.54 -11.52
CA CYS A 37 4.28 -6.19 -10.21
C CYS A 37 5.34 -7.29 -10.21
N ARG A 38 6.00 -7.51 -9.07
CA ARG A 38 6.96 -8.60 -8.87
C ARG A 38 6.65 -9.33 -7.58
N ALA A 39 6.64 -10.65 -7.63
CA ALA A 39 6.43 -11.48 -6.45
C ALA A 39 7.75 -11.73 -5.70
N GLU A 40 7.65 -11.95 -4.39
CA GLU A 40 8.72 -12.41 -3.50
C GLU A 40 10.00 -11.54 -3.55
N VAL A 41 9.85 -10.22 -3.66
CA VAL A 41 10.97 -9.29 -3.73
C VAL A 41 11.63 -9.16 -2.36
N THR A 42 12.95 -9.24 -2.33
CA THR A 42 13.75 -9.15 -1.09
C THR A 42 14.57 -7.86 -1.07
N TYR A 43 14.46 -7.12 0.03
CA TYR A 43 15.27 -5.96 0.39
C TYR A 43 16.19 -6.34 1.54
N THR A 44 17.48 -6.01 1.41
CA THR A 44 18.47 -6.24 2.49
C THR A 44 19.27 -4.97 2.68
N ASP A 45 19.35 -4.52 3.93
CA ASP A 45 20.17 -3.39 4.33
C ASP A 45 20.78 -3.63 5.73
N GLY A 46 21.88 -2.95 6.04
CA GLY A 46 22.55 -3.06 7.34
C GLY A 46 21.72 -2.52 8.51
N ASP A 47 20.81 -1.58 8.27
CA ASP A 47 20.08 -0.85 9.31
C ASP A 47 18.77 -1.53 9.71
N PHE A 48 18.08 -2.18 8.77
CA PHE A 48 16.82 -2.90 9.02
C PHE A 48 16.89 -4.41 8.79
N GLY A 49 18.00 -4.93 8.26
CA GLY A 49 18.16 -6.35 7.96
C GLY A 49 17.45 -6.74 6.65
N THR A 50 16.87 -7.95 6.62
CA THR A 50 16.20 -8.49 5.43
C THR A 50 14.68 -8.43 5.57
N ILE A 51 14.01 -7.98 4.51
CA ILE A 51 12.56 -7.99 4.35
C ILE A 51 12.25 -8.70 3.02
N ARG A 52 11.32 -9.65 3.03
CA ARG A 52 10.76 -10.21 1.80
C ARG A 52 9.27 -9.86 1.73
N ALA A 53 8.90 -9.14 0.67
CA ALA A 53 7.52 -8.79 0.38
C ALA A 53 6.88 -9.84 -0.54
N ASP A 54 5.60 -10.14 -0.32
CA ASP A 54 4.88 -11.09 -1.19
C ASP A 54 4.75 -10.55 -2.60
N VAL A 55 4.38 -9.27 -2.75
CA VAL A 55 4.36 -8.56 -4.02
C VAL A 55 4.86 -7.13 -3.84
N VAL A 56 5.63 -6.63 -4.80
CA VAL A 56 5.93 -5.21 -4.96
C VAL A 56 5.30 -4.72 -6.25
N CYS A 57 4.48 -3.68 -6.12
CA CYS A 57 3.80 -3.03 -7.23
C CYS A 57 4.49 -1.70 -7.57
N TYR A 58 4.75 -1.48 -8.85
CA TYR A 58 5.51 -0.33 -9.36
C TYR A 58 4.60 0.57 -10.19
N THR A 59 4.62 1.88 -9.94
CA THR A 59 3.90 2.87 -10.75
C THR A 59 4.63 4.20 -10.73
N GLN A 60 4.94 4.76 -11.91
CA GLN A 60 5.55 6.10 -12.03
C GLN A 60 6.80 6.34 -11.15
N GLY A 61 7.64 5.31 -10.96
CA GLY A 61 8.83 5.38 -10.11
C GLY A 61 8.55 5.30 -8.61
N GLN A 62 7.31 5.02 -8.21
CA GLN A 62 6.93 4.69 -6.85
C GLN A 62 6.71 3.18 -6.72
N GLU A 63 6.94 2.68 -5.51
CA GLU A 63 6.81 1.28 -5.15
C GLU A 63 5.83 1.15 -3.99
N LEU A 64 5.00 0.12 -4.04
CA LEU A 64 4.07 -0.27 -2.97
C LEU A 64 4.34 -1.72 -2.59
N LEU A 65 4.65 -1.97 -1.33
CA LEU A 65 4.70 -3.32 -0.78
C LEU A 65 3.27 -3.80 -0.54
N VAL A 66 3.01 -5.04 -0.97
CA VAL A 66 1.73 -5.70 -0.76
C VAL A 66 2.00 -7.03 -0.08
N GLU A 67 1.52 -7.14 1.15
CA GLU A 67 1.57 -8.35 1.97
C GLU A 67 0.20 -9.02 1.93
N MET A 68 0.17 -10.35 1.91
CA MET A 68 -1.07 -11.11 1.91
C MET A 68 -1.01 -12.15 3.01
N TRP A 69 -2.08 -12.27 3.80
CA TRP A 69 -2.12 -13.27 4.85
C TRP A 69 -3.39 -14.09 4.87
N TYR A 70 -3.21 -15.37 5.16
CA TYR A 70 -4.29 -16.32 5.40
C TYR A 70 -4.43 -16.60 6.91
N THR A 71 -3.34 -17.01 7.56
CA THR A 71 -3.35 -17.41 8.98
C THR A 71 -2.75 -16.35 9.90
N HIS A 72 -1.69 -15.67 9.46
CA HIS A 72 -0.92 -14.75 10.30
C HIS A 72 -0.70 -13.44 9.57
N ALA A 73 -1.21 -12.36 10.16
CA ALA A 73 -0.87 -11.01 9.74
C ALA A 73 0.64 -10.74 9.90
N VAL A 74 1.13 -9.74 9.18
CA VAL A 74 2.45 -9.15 9.31
C VAL A 74 2.69 -8.78 10.77
N ASP A 75 3.77 -9.28 11.34
CA ASP A 75 4.12 -9.04 12.74
C ASP A 75 4.76 -7.65 12.94
N ALA A 76 4.85 -7.24 14.21
CA ALA A 76 5.39 -5.94 14.59
C ALA A 76 6.87 -5.76 14.20
N ASP A 77 7.67 -6.83 14.11
CA ASP A 77 9.06 -6.75 13.68
C ASP A 77 9.16 -6.41 12.19
N LYS A 78 8.36 -7.08 11.36
CA LYS A 78 8.28 -6.80 9.93
C LYS A 78 7.71 -5.40 9.66
N ILE A 79 6.69 -4.95 10.40
CA ILE A 79 6.18 -3.56 10.30
C ILE A 79 7.29 -2.56 10.60
N ALA A 80 8.02 -2.72 11.71
CA ALA A 80 9.10 -1.80 12.09
C ALA A 80 10.23 -1.75 11.04
N LYS A 81 10.53 -2.88 10.38
CA LYS A 81 11.50 -2.92 9.28
C LYS A 81 10.97 -2.20 8.03
N ILE A 82 9.71 -2.40 7.68
CA ILE A 82 9.06 -1.72 6.54
C ILE A 82 9.03 -0.20 6.76
N GLU A 83 8.72 0.26 7.97
CA GLU A 83 8.76 1.69 8.33
C GLU A 83 10.18 2.26 8.15
N ARG A 84 11.22 1.54 8.58
CA ARG A 84 12.63 1.96 8.39
C ARG A 84 13.05 1.96 6.93
N LEU A 85 12.57 1.00 6.14
CA LEU A 85 12.76 0.97 4.69
C LEU A 85 12.06 2.17 4.02
N GLY A 86 11.08 2.79 4.67
CA GLY A 86 10.43 4.02 4.22
C GLY A 86 9.53 3.83 3.00
N MET A 87 9.11 2.60 2.73
CA MET A 87 8.27 2.25 1.58
C MET A 87 6.82 2.06 2.00
N PRO A 88 5.84 2.65 1.29
CA PRO A 88 4.44 2.45 1.61
C PRO A 88 4.09 0.97 1.47
N ALA A 89 3.29 0.47 2.40
CA ALA A 89 2.92 -0.93 2.45
C ALA A 89 1.46 -1.12 2.84
N ILE A 90 0.79 -2.02 2.14
CA ILE A 90 -0.53 -2.52 2.51
C ILE A 90 -0.47 -4.01 2.83
N GLU A 91 -1.42 -4.43 3.64
CA GLU A 91 -1.68 -5.84 3.91
C GLU A 91 -3.11 -6.20 3.48
N ILE A 92 -3.27 -7.40 2.90
CA ILE A 92 -4.53 -7.92 2.40
C ILE A 92 -4.89 -9.21 3.15
N TYR A 93 -6.07 -9.23 3.78
CA TYR A 93 -6.60 -10.42 4.47
C TYR A 93 -7.29 -11.40 3.51
N LEU A 94 -6.87 -12.67 3.53
CA LEU A 94 -7.41 -13.76 2.70
C LEU A 94 -8.01 -14.91 3.53
N GLY A 95 -7.95 -14.85 4.86
CA GLY A 95 -8.18 -16.02 5.73
C GLY A 95 -9.61 -16.57 5.82
N ASP A 96 -10.61 -15.86 5.32
CA ASP A 96 -12.00 -16.32 5.25
C ASP A 96 -12.40 -16.84 3.85
N LEU A 97 -11.47 -16.92 2.89
CA LEU A 97 -11.72 -17.42 1.55
C LEU A 97 -11.66 -18.96 1.47
N ASP A 98 -12.60 -19.55 0.75
CA ASP A 98 -12.52 -20.97 0.37
C ASP A 98 -11.62 -21.16 -0.84
N LEU A 99 -10.35 -21.50 -0.58
CA LEU A 99 -9.29 -21.65 -1.57
C LEU A 99 -9.61 -22.65 -2.71
N ASN A 100 -10.62 -23.52 -2.55
CA ASN A 100 -11.01 -24.49 -3.56
C ASN A 100 -11.78 -23.87 -4.76
N ASN A 101 -12.32 -22.66 -4.62
CA ASN A 101 -13.07 -21.95 -5.67
C ASN A 101 -12.56 -20.51 -5.94
N ALA A 102 -11.40 -20.17 -5.37
CA ALA A 102 -11.11 -18.79 -4.95
C ALA A 102 -10.51 -17.84 -5.98
N VAL A 103 -10.18 -18.22 -7.22
CA VAL A 103 -9.40 -17.31 -8.09
C VAL A 103 -10.14 -15.97 -8.33
N ALA A 104 -11.43 -16.03 -8.67
CA ALA A 104 -12.24 -14.83 -8.88
C ALA A 104 -12.48 -14.05 -7.58
N GLU A 105 -12.60 -14.74 -6.44
CA GLU A 105 -12.78 -14.09 -5.13
C GLU A 105 -11.51 -13.40 -4.65
N ILE A 106 -10.35 -14.04 -4.86
CA ILE A 106 -9.02 -13.47 -4.61
C ILE A 106 -8.84 -12.25 -5.51
N GLU A 107 -9.14 -12.35 -6.81
CA GLU A 107 -9.04 -11.22 -7.73
C GLU A 107 -9.92 -10.05 -7.28
N GLN A 108 -11.19 -10.31 -6.97
CA GLN A 108 -12.10 -9.27 -6.50
C GLN A 108 -11.63 -8.65 -5.18
N ARG A 109 -11.02 -9.44 -4.29
CA ARG A 109 -10.50 -8.93 -3.02
C ARG A 109 -9.21 -8.15 -3.18
N VAL A 110 -8.29 -8.62 -4.01
CA VAL A 110 -6.97 -8.03 -4.23
C VAL A 110 -7.07 -6.79 -5.12
N LEU A 111 -7.92 -6.78 -6.15
CA LEU A 111 -8.01 -5.69 -7.12
C LEU A 111 -9.30 -4.87 -7.01
N GLY A 112 -10.43 -5.52 -6.71
CA GLY A 112 -11.77 -4.92 -6.83
C GLY A 112 -12.34 -4.27 -5.56
N SER A 113 -11.73 -4.45 -4.39
CA SER A 113 -12.27 -3.99 -3.10
C SER A 113 -11.21 -3.35 -2.21
N THR A 114 -11.59 -2.39 -1.36
CA THR A 114 -10.70 -1.82 -0.33
C THR A 114 -10.99 -2.37 1.08
N GLN A 115 -12.07 -3.11 1.27
CA GLN A 115 -12.56 -3.52 2.60
C GLN A 115 -11.57 -4.42 3.35
N TYR A 116 -10.79 -5.22 2.63
CA TYR A 116 -9.87 -6.21 3.20
C TYR A 116 -8.42 -5.74 3.19
N LYS A 117 -8.20 -4.44 2.96
CA LYS A 117 -6.89 -3.83 2.84
C LYS A 117 -6.66 -2.87 3.99
N GLN A 118 -5.47 -2.92 4.57
CA GLN A 118 -5.03 -1.96 5.57
C GLN A 118 -3.64 -1.44 5.24
N TRP A 119 -3.39 -0.17 5.56
CA TRP A 119 -2.05 0.38 5.58
C TRP A 119 -1.32 -0.13 6.82
N LEU A 120 -0.03 -0.44 6.68
CA LEU A 120 0.77 -0.94 7.80
C LEU A 120 1.31 0.17 8.73
N PHE A 121 1.31 1.43 8.28
CA PHE A 121 1.76 2.61 9.05
C PHE A 121 1.21 3.92 8.49
#